data_AF-T0CCF2-F1
#
_entry.id   AF-T0CCF2-F1
#
_cell.length_a   1.000
_cell.length_b   1.000
_cell.length_c   1.000
_cell.angle_alpha   90.00
_cell.angle_beta   90.00
_cell.angle_gamma   90.00
#
_symmetry.space_group_name_H-M   'P 1'
#
loop_
_entity.id
_entity.type
_entity.pdbx_description
1 polymer ?
#
loop_
_entity_poly.entity_id
_entity_poly.type
_entity_poly.pdbx_seq_one_letter_code
_entity_poly.pdbx_strand_id
1 'polypeptide(L)'
;MRKSTLMIALVAAIFSIQSYSCDIHGKTGIMPENDLYRGVDALTGNGMTEELFNIIIDRANEVYAPVVETEGARLKFHRKWEDGTVNAYANQGGGVWNVHMFGGLARHELVSPDGFALVVCHELGHHLAGAPKIKRFWIPSWASNEGQSDYWASLKCFRRIFQDDDNARIVSKMDIDPQVESKCNAVWSDSNENALCKRMAQAAKGLATLLNSGRSVSFTTPDMSVVRKTDDKHPAGQCRLDTYFQGALCDKDLNDDVSKTDALAGTCNRVDDYETGIRPLCWYKPKTM
;
A
#
# COMPACT_ATOMS: atom_id res chain seq x y z
N MET A 1 27.89 -11.12 63.64
CA MET A 1 27.23 -10.17 62.72
C MET A 1 27.11 -10.83 61.34
N ARG A 2 25.96 -11.45 61.04
CA ARG A 2 25.70 -12.09 59.74
C ARG A 2 25.16 -11.04 58.78
N LYS A 3 25.88 -10.77 57.69
CA LYS A 3 25.40 -9.93 56.59
C LYS A 3 24.63 -10.83 55.61
N SER A 4 23.32 -10.61 55.49
CA SER A 4 22.47 -11.21 54.47
C SER A 4 22.71 -10.51 53.13
N THR A 5 23.06 -11.28 52.12
CA THR A 5 23.13 -10.84 50.72
C THR A 5 21.74 -11.03 50.11
N LEU A 6 21.06 -9.93 49.76
CA LEU A 6 19.78 -9.96 49.08
C LEU A 6 20.04 -10.13 47.56
N MET A 7 19.74 -11.32 47.02
CA MET A 7 19.71 -11.54 45.58
C MET A 7 18.40 -10.96 45.03
N ILE A 8 18.49 -9.87 44.28
CA ILE A 8 17.36 -9.33 43.51
C ILE A 8 17.33 -10.08 42.18
N ALA A 9 16.39 -11.01 42.04
CA ALA A 9 16.08 -11.65 40.77
C ALA A 9 15.39 -10.63 39.85
N LEU A 10 16.09 -10.21 38.79
CA LEU A 10 15.54 -9.35 37.75
C LEU A 10 14.66 -10.20 36.82
N VAL A 11 13.35 -10.21 37.06
CA VAL A 11 12.38 -10.78 36.12
C VAL A 11 12.27 -9.83 34.94
N ALA A 12 12.93 -10.16 33.84
CA ALA A 12 12.76 -9.47 32.57
C ALA A 12 11.38 -9.84 32.00
N ALA A 13 10.39 -8.98 32.21
CA ALA A 13 9.12 -9.06 31.52
C ALA A 13 9.34 -8.79 30.02
N ILE A 14 9.25 -9.84 29.21
CA ILE A 14 9.24 -9.75 27.74
C ILE A 14 7.90 -9.10 27.35
N PHE A 15 7.86 -7.77 27.33
CA PHE A 15 6.75 -7.06 26.71
C PHE A 15 6.89 -7.23 25.19
N SER A 16 5.99 -8.02 24.60
CA SER A 16 5.79 -8.06 23.15
C SER A 16 5.27 -6.69 22.72
N ILE A 17 6.16 -5.86 22.19
CA ILE A 17 5.81 -4.55 21.64
C ILE A 17 5.04 -4.81 20.34
N GLN A 18 3.71 -4.84 20.42
CA GLN A 18 2.84 -4.82 19.27
C GLN A 18 2.98 -3.45 18.60
N SER A 19 3.34 -3.44 17.32
CA SER A 19 3.55 -2.23 16.55
C SER A 19 2.63 -2.28 15.33
N TYR A 20 1.74 -1.31 15.26
CA TYR A 20 0.63 -1.21 14.32
C TYR A 20 0.93 -0.08 13.29
N SER A 21 0.42 -0.17 12.05
CA SER A 21 1.02 0.57 10.91
C SER A 21 0.43 1.93 10.55
N CYS A 22 -0.87 2.19 10.71
CA CYS A 22 -1.47 3.38 10.06
C CYS A 22 -1.55 4.64 10.94
N ASP A 23 -1.29 4.49 12.25
CA ASP A 23 -0.98 5.61 13.12
C ASP A 23 0.15 5.23 14.10
N ILE A 24 0.72 6.19 14.83
CA ILE A 24 1.84 5.97 15.77
C ILE A 24 1.51 5.00 16.94
N HIS A 25 0.23 4.72 17.14
CA HIS A 25 -0.38 3.76 18.06
C HIS A 25 -1.06 2.59 17.32
N GLY A 26 -1.04 2.63 15.97
CA GLY A 26 -1.88 1.95 14.99
C GLY A 26 -3.15 1.32 15.53
N LYS A 27 -4.04 2.23 15.89
CA LYS A 27 -5.45 1.98 16.12
C LYS A 27 -6.24 2.19 14.83
N THR A 28 -5.69 2.92 13.86
CA THR A 28 -6.30 3.13 12.54
C THR A 28 -5.74 2.17 11.50
N GLY A 29 -6.48 2.00 10.41
CA GLY A 29 -6.08 1.28 9.20
C GLY A 29 -5.96 2.24 8.01
N ILE A 30 -5.95 1.73 6.77
CA ILE A 30 -5.92 2.55 5.54
C ILE A 30 -7.03 3.61 5.50
N MET A 31 -8.17 3.34 6.14
CA MET A 31 -9.26 4.30 6.34
C MET A 31 -9.20 4.91 7.74
N PRO A 32 -9.49 6.22 7.89
CA PRO A 32 -9.82 6.79 9.19
C PRO A 32 -11.10 6.12 9.75
N GLU A 33 -11.38 6.34 11.04
CA GLU A 33 -12.67 5.93 11.63
C GLU A 33 -13.83 6.42 10.76
N ASN A 34 -14.76 5.52 10.46
CA ASN A 34 -15.84 5.77 9.51
C ASN A 34 -17.10 4.95 9.86
N ASP A 35 -18.23 5.37 9.32
CA ASP A 35 -19.56 4.76 9.48
C ASP A 35 -20.00 3.98 8.22
N LEU A 36 -19.04 3.57 7.38
CA LEU A 36 -19.31 2.98 6.06
C LEU A 36 -19.61 1.48 6.11
N TYR A 37 -19.87 0.89 7.30
CA TYR A 37 -20.02 -0.55 7.49
C TYR A 37 -20.87 -1.22 6.40
N ARG A 38 -20.36 -2.34 5.84
CA ARG A 38 -21.00 -3.12 4.76
C ARG A 38 -21.07 -4.61 5.13
N GLY A 39 -22.24 -5.06 5.58
CA GLY A 39 -22.52 -6.48 5.81
C GLY A 39 -22.42 -7.33 4.53
N VAL A 40 -22.48 -8.65 4.68
CA VAL A 40 -22.43 -9.60 3.55
C VAL A 40 -23.63 -9.49 2.61
N ASP A 41 -24.80 -9.10 3.12
CA ASP A 41 -26.05 -8.96 2.35
C ASP A 41 -26.17 -7.62 1.64
N ALA A 42 -25.19 -6.72 1.79
CA ALA A 42 -25.19 -5.46 1.05
C ALA A 42 -25.09 -5.76 -0.45
N LEU A 43 -26.02 -5.23 -1.26
CA LEU A 43 -25.94 -5.34 -2.70
C LEU A 43 -24.62 -4.73 -3.19
N THR A 44 -23.78 -5.54 -3.85
CA THR A 44 -22.48 -5.10 -4.38
C THR A 44 -22.52 -5.08 -5.90
N GLY A 45 -22.35 -3.88 -6.48
CA GLY A 45 -22.22 -3.69 -7.93
C GLY A 45 -20.78 -3.76 -8.44
N ASN A 46 -19.79 -3.93 -7.55
CA ASN A 46 -18.36 -3.84 -7.86
C ASN A 46 -17.74 -5.15 -8.40
N GLY A 47 -18.51 -6.25 -8.45
CA GLY A 47 -18.05 -7.56 -8.93
C GLY A 47 -17.18 -8.34 -7.95
N MET A 48 -17.04 -7.91 -6.69
CA MET A 48 -16.31 -8.64 -5.67
C MET A 48 -17.10 -9.85 -5.15
N THR A 49 -16.47 -11.02 -5.11
CA THR A 49 -16.98 -12.24 -4.46
C THR A 49 -16.01 -12.69 -3.36
N GLU A 50 -16.45 -13.57 -2.46
CA GLU A 50 -15.55 -14.18 -1.47
C GLU A 50 -14.43 -14.97 -2.12
N GLU A 51 -14.73 -15.67 -3.21
CA GLU A 51 -13.75 -16.40 -4.00
C GLU A 51 -12.67 -15.45 -4.55
N LEU A 52 -13.08 -14.33 -5.15
CA LEU A 52 -12.15 -13.35 -5.69
C LEU A 52 -11.33 -12.65 -4.59
N PHE A 53 -11.95 -12.34 -3.45
CA PHE A 53 -11.28 -11.83 -2.26
C PHE A 53 -10.17 -12.78 -1.81
N ASN A 54 -10.44 -14.09 -1.74
CA ASN A 54 -9.45 -15.09 -1.37
C ASN A 54 -8.36 -15.24 -2.42
N ILE A 55 -8.71 -15.33 -3.72
CA ILE A 55 -7.76 -15.46 -4.82
C ILE A 55 -6.74 -14.30 -4.82
N ILE A 56 -7.19 -13.06 -4.62
CA ILE A 56 -6.30 -11.90 -4.59
C ILE A 56 -5.29 -12.03 -3.43
N ILE A 57 -5.76 -12.42 -2.24
CA ILE A 57 -4.90 -12.63 -1.07
C ILE A 57 -3.94 -13.82 -1.28
N ASP A 58 -4.42 -14.89 -1.91
CA ASP A 58 -3.61 -16.08 -2.21
C ASP A 58 -2.45 -15.73 -3.16
N ARG A 59 -2.72 -15.01 -4.25
CA ARG A 59 -1.66 -14.56 -5.17
C ARG A 59 -0.63 -13.66 -4.47
N ALA A 60 -1.09 -12.73 -3.63
CA ALA A 60 -0.19 -11.89 -2.86
C ALA A 60 0.66 -12.71 -1.88
N ASN A 61 0.06 -13.69 -1.20
CA ASN A 61 0.76 -14.56 -0.27
C ASN A 61 1.78 -15.47 -0.98
N GLU A 62 1.44 -16.01 -2.15
CA GLU A 62 2.34 -16.84 -2.97
C GLU A 62 3.61 -16.07 -3.36
N VAL A 63 3.46 -14.83 -3.81
CA VAL A 63 4.59 -13.97 -4.20
C VAL A 63 5.40 -13.52 -2.99
N TYR A 64 4.74 -13.09 -1.90
CA TYR A 64 5.42 -12.33 -0.84
C TYR A 64 5.73 -13.12 0.42
N ALA A 65 5.11 -14.27 0.69
CA ALA A 65 5.50 -15.08 1.84
C ALA A 65 6.99 -15.49 1.81
N PRO A 66 7.56 -15.94 0.66
CA PRO A 66 8.99 -16.25 0.59
C PRO A 66 9.89 -15.02 0.81
N VAL A 67 9.46 -13.83 0.34
CA VAL A 67 10.18 -12.58 0.54
C VAL A 67 10.19 -12.17 2.02
N VAL A 68 9.10 -12.41 2.74
CA VAL A 68 9.03 -12.14 4.18
C VAL A 68 9.86 -13.15 4.98
N GLU A 69 9.97 -14.39 4.50
CA GLU A 69 10.82 -15.41 5.13
C GLU A 69 12.31 -15.08 5.05
N THR A 70 12.78 -14.48 3.96
CA THR A 70 14.19 -14.03 3.87
C THR A 70 14.51 -12.88 4.84
N GLU A 71 13.48 -12.14 5.27
CA GLU A 71 13.56 -11.12 6.33
C GLU A 71 13.46 -11.72 7.75
N GLY A 72 13.41 -13.05 7.86
CA GLY A 72 13.37 -13.77 9.13
C GLY A 72 12.00 -13.73 9.83
N ALA A 73 10.93 -13.46 9.09
CA ALA A 73 9.56 -13.39 9.61
C ALA A 73 8.61 -14.34 8.86
N ARG A 74 7.41 -14.54 9.39
CA ARG A 74 6.34 -15.28 8.71
C ARG A 74 5.20 -14.35 8.34
N LEU A 75 4.79 -14.34 7.07
CA LEU A 75 3.61 -13.60 6.62
C LEU A 75 2.33 -14.31 7.07
N LYS A 76 1.33 -13.54 7.53
CA LYS A 76 0.00 -14.05 7.87
C LYS A 76 -1.09 -13.08 7.43
N PHE A 77 -1.92 -13.51 6.50
CA PHE A 77 -3.16 -12.82 6.17
C PHE A 77 -4.31 -13.25 7.09
N HIS A 78 -5.03 -12.27 7.63
CA HIS A 78 -6.29 -12.47 8.34
C HIS A 78 -7.43 -12.07 7.40
N ARG A 79 -8.08 -13.10 6.86
CA ARG A 79 -9.16 -12.99 5.87
C ARG A 79 -10.49 -12.84 6.61
N LYS A 80 -11.01 -11.61 6.67
CA LYS A 80 -12.23 -11.30 7.44
C LYS A 80 -13.40 -10.99 6.52
N TRP A 81 -13.76 -11.93 5.66
CA TRP A 81 -14.81 -11.73 4.67
C TRP A 81 -16.15 -11.32 5.30
N GLU A 82 -16.58 -11.98 6.37
CA GLU A 82 -17.86 -11.68 7.04
C GLU A 82 -17.87 -10.34 7.80
N ASP A 83 -16.68 -9.78 8.09
CA ASP A 83 -16.55 -8.53 8.84
C ASP A 83 -16.80 -7.33 7.92
N GLY A 84 -17.87 -6.60 8.21
CA GLY A 84 -18.32 -5.47 7.40
C GLY A 84 -17.54 -4.17 7.61
N THR A 85 -16.47 -4.18 8.40
CA THR A 85 -15.58 -3.02 8.56
C THR A 85 -14.99 -2.59 7.21
N VAL A 86 -15.08 -1.29 6.90
CA VAL A 86 -14.42 -0.69 5.72
C VAL A 86 -13.04 -0.21 6.15
N ASN A 87 -12.11 -1.17 6.27
CA ASN A 87 -10.73 -0.89 6.60
C ASN A 87 -9.80 -2.06 6.20
N ALA A 88 -8.50 -1.85 6.33
CA ALA A 88 -7.44 -2.84 6.31
C ALA A 88 -6.28 -2.32 7.16
N TYR A 89 -5.45 -3.19 7.73
CA TYR A 89 -4.25 -2.76 8.45
C TYR A 89 -3.17 -3.83 8.52
N ALA A 90 -1.95 -3.41 8.83
CA ALA A 90 -0.80 -4.26 9.06
C ALA A 90 -0.21 -4.10 10.47
N ASN A 91 0.38 -5.17 11.00
CA ASN A 91 1.17 -5.10 12.23
C ASN A 91 2.26 -6.18 12.25
N GLN A 92 3.25 -5.99 13.13
CA GLN A 92 4.26 -7.02 13.42
C GLN A 92 4.20 -7.44 14.88
N GLY A 93 4.35 -8.74 15.13
CA GLY A 93 4.41 -9.29 16.50
C GLY A 93 4.94 -10.72 16.54
N GLY A 94 5.91 -10.99 17.41
CA GLY A 94 6.42 -12.34 17.65
C GLY A 94 6.99 -13.03 16.41
N GLY A 95 7.68 -12.30 15.53
CA GLY A 95 8.22 -12.83 14.27
C GLY A 95 7.16 -13.04 13.17
N VAL A 96 5.94 -12.57 13.38
CA VAL A 96 4.84 -12.66 12.39
C VAL A 96 4.52 -11.27 11.87
N TRP A 97 4.46 -11.14 10.55
CA TRP A 97 3.99 -9.95 9.86
C TRP A 97 2.54 -10.20 9.45
N ASN A 98 1.61 -9.50 10.10
CA ASN A 98 0.18 -9.69 9.90
C ASN A 98 -0.35 -8.64 8.92
N VAL A 99 -1.27 -9.07 8.07
CA VAL A 99 -2.09 -8.21 7.21
C VAL A 99 -3.55 -8.58 7.42
N HIS A 100 -4.39 -7.60 7.76
CA HIS A 100 -5.80 -7.79 8.08
C HIS A 100 -6.67 -7.19 6.98
N MET A 101 -7.39 -8.06 6.27
CA MET A 101 -8.24 -7.65 5.15
C MET A 101 -9.71 -7.89 5.51
N PHE A 102 -10.51 -6.82 5.50
CA PHE A 102 -11.92 -6.86 5.87
C PHE A 102 -12.83 -6.90 4.64
N GLY A 103 -13.87 -7.72 4.69
CA GLY A 103 -14.81 -7.87 3.60
C GLY A 103 -15.63 -6.62 3.33
N GLY A 104 -15.89 -5.80 4.34
CA GLY A 104 -16.59 -4.52 4.17
C GLY A 104 -15.88 -3.57 3.20
N LEU A 105 -14.56 -3.48 3.27
CA LEU A 105 -13.75 -2.72 2.30
C LEU A 105 -13.80 -3.34 0.90
N ALA A 106 -13.62 -4.65 0.81
CA ALA A 106 -13.62 -5.38 -0.47
C ALA A 106 -14.97 -5.26 -1.21
N ARG A 107 -16.06 -5.18 -0.46
CA ARG A 107 -17.44 -5.03 -0.97
C ARG A 107 -17.87 -3.58 -1.20
N HIS A 108 -17.04 -2.59 -0.87
CA HIS A 108 -17.41 -1.20 -1.05
C HIS A 108 -17.54 -0.87 -2.55
N GLU A 109 -18.61 -0.16 -2.95
CA GLU A 109 -18.95 0.08 -4.37
C GLU A 109 -17.85 0.78 -5.18
N LEU A 110 -17.05 1.61 -4.52
CA LEU A 110 -15.90 2.32 -5.10
C LEU A 110 -14.62 1.49 -5.18
N VAL A 111 -14.60 0.28 -4.60
CA VAL A 111 -13.43 -0.59 -4.56
C VAL A 111 -13.66 -1.74 -5.53
N SER A 112 -13.00 -1.71 -6.69
CA SER A 112 -12.99 -2.86 -7.60
C SER A 112 -12.11 -3.99 -7.04
N PRO A 113 -12.13 -5.20 -7.63
CA PRO A 113 -11.19 -6.25 -7.27
C PRO A 113 -9.72 -5.84 -7.37
N ASP A 114 -9.35 -5.10 -8.41
CA ASP A 114 -8.00 -4.53 -8.55
C ASP A 114 -7.73 -3.44 -7.50
N GLY A 115 -8.75 -2.65 -7.13
CA GLY A 115 -8.67 -1.69 -6.04
C GLY A 115 -8.41 -2.37 -4.70
N PHE A 116 -9.07 -3.50 -4.44
CA PHE A 116 -8.81 -4.33 -3.26
C PHE A 116 -7.40 -4.93 -3.28
N ALA A 117 -6.91 -5.37 -4.44
CA ALA A 117 -5.53 -5.83 -4.58
C ALA A 117 -4.50 -4.72 -4.32
N LEU A 118 -4.78 -3.47 -4.71
CA LEU A 118 -3.95 -2.33 -4.34
C LEU A 118 -3.92 -2.10 -2.82
N VAL A 119 -5.03 -2.32 -2.11
CA VAL A 119 -5.04 -2.27 -0.64
C VAL A 119 -4.19 -3.40 -0.04
N VAL A 120 -4.32 -4.64 -0.53
CA VAL A 120 -3.46 -5.75 -0.10
C VAL A 120 -1.97 -5.37 -0.26
N CYS A 121 -1.64 -4.78 -1.41
CA CYS A 121 -0.31 -4.29 -1.70
C CYS A 121 0.14 -3.12 -0.83
N HIS A 122 -0.76 -2.22 -0.46
CA HIS A 122 -0.49 -1.14 0.49
C HIS A 122 -0.12 -1.71 1.87
N GLU A 123 -0.90 -2.67 2.38
CA GLU A 123 -0.65 -3.28 3.69
C GLU A 123 0.67 -4.07 3.70
N LEU A 124 0.98 -4.77 2.61
CA LEU A 124 2.31 -5.36 2.40
C LEU A 124 3.40 -4.29 2.31
N GLY A 125 3.08 -3.14 1.72
CA GLY A 125 3.97 -1.99 1.58
C GLY A 125 4.46 -1.46 2.92
N HIS A 126 3.63 -1.46 3.96
CA HIS A 126 4.11 -1.12 5.30
C HIS A 126 5.29 -1.99 5.73
N HIS A 127 5.27 -3.30 5.42
CA HIS A 127 6.36 -4.21 5.76
C HIS A 127 7.56 -4.07 4.80
N LEU A 128 7.28 -3.93 3.50
CA LEU A 128 8.25 -4.19 2.43
C LEU A 128 8.71 -2.95 1.66
N ALA A 129 7.91 -1.89 1.58
CA ALA A 129 8.14 -0.74 0.69
C ALA A 129 9.36 0.13 1.01
N GLY A 130 10.01 -0.08 2.16
CA GLY A 130 11.26 0.56 2.52
C GLY A 130 11.09 2.01 2.96
N ALA A 131 12.09 2.84 2.68
CA ALA A 131 12.08 4.25 3.06
C ALA A 131 11.24 5.11 2.09
N PRO A 132 10.58 6.19 2.56
CA PRO A 132 10.57 6.67 3.94
C PRO A 132 9.66 5.86 4.87
N LYS A 133 10.09 5.72 6.12
CA LYS A 133 9.37 5.04 7.18
C LYS A 133 8.73 6.05 8.14
N ILE A 134 7.62 5.64 8.75
CA ILE A 134 6.95 6.40 9.81
C ILE A 134 7.96 6.63 10.93
N LYS A 135 8.05 7.85 11.45
CA LYS A 135 8.96 8.15 12.57
C LYS A 135 8.23 8.11 13.91
N ARG A 136 8.80 7.40 14.88
CA ARG A 136 8.47 7.55 16.30
C ARG A 136 9.53 8.44 16.95
N PHE A 137 9.17 9.69 17.22
CA PHE A 137 10.11 10.75 17.58
C PHE A 137 11.21 10.90 16.50
N TRP A 138 12.45 10.51 16.82
CA TRP A 138 13.61 10.59 15.93
C TRP A 138 13.98 9.23 15.33
N ILE A 139 13.29 8.15 15.72
CA ILE A 139 13.63 6.78 15.34
C ILE A 139 12.64 6.29 14.28
N PRO A 140 13.11 5.87 13.09
CA PRO A 140 12.26 5.19 12.11
C PRO A 140 11.61 3.95 12.71
N SER A 141 10.31 3.77 12.48
CA SER A 141 9.60 2.55 12.84
C SER A 141 9.93 1.44 11.84
N TRP A 142 9.33 0.25 12.01
CA TRP A 142 9.42 -0.82 11.02
C TRP A 142 8.67 -0.45 9.72
N ALA A 143 7.59 0.33 9.84
CA ALA A 143 6.60 0.54 8.79
C ALA A 143 7.03 1.64 7.80
N SER A 144 6.99 1.32 6.52
CA SER A 144 6.96 2.31 5.45
C SER A 144 5.76 3.25 5.68
N ASN A 145 5.92 4.53 5.37
CA ASN A 145 4.83 5.48 5.58
C ASN A 145 3.70 5.30 4.56
N GLU A 146 2.54 5.88 4.86
CA GLU A 146 1.33 5.83 4.02
C GLU A 146 1.61 6.19 2.56
N GLY A 147 2.36 7.26 2.34
CA GLY A 147 2.93 7.68 1.06
C GLY A 147 3.61 6.56 0.28
N GLN A 148 4.62 5.99 0.92
CA GLN A 148 5.50 4.99 0.36
C GLN A 148 4.79 3.65 0.14
N SER A 149 3.85 3.27 1.00
CA SER A 149 3.02 2.08 0.85
C SER A 149 2.17 2.13 -0.42
N ASP A 150 1.46 3.24 -0.67
CA ASP A 150 0.70 3.46 -1.92
C ASP A 150 1.60 3.42 -3.16
N TYR A 151 2.73 4.11 -3.09
CA TYR A 151 3.66 4.21 -4.20
C TYR A 151 4.23 2.84 -4.57
N TRP A 152 4.70 2.08 -3.58
CA TRP A 152 5.23 0.73 -3.77
C TRP A 152 4.17 -0.28 -4.20
N ALA A 153 2.93 -0.09 -3.74
CA ALA A 153 1.81 -0.96 -4.10
C ALA A 153 1.62 -1.04 -5.62
N SER A 154 1.74 0.09 -6.32
CA SER A 154 1.66 0.16 -7.79
C SER A 154 3.02 -0.05 -8.47
N LEU A 155 4.10 0.47 -7.91
CA LEU A 155 5.46 0.34 -8.47
C LEU A 155 5.98 -1.10 -8.51
N LYS A 156 5.72 -1.91 -7.48
CA LYS A 156 6.27 -3.28 -7.36
C LYS A 156 5.19 -4.33 -7.16
N CYS A 157 4.32 -4.14 -6.17
CA CYS A 157 3.48 -5.24 -5.71
C CYS A 157 2.42 -5.69 -6.70
N PHE A 158 1.61 -4.76 -7.19
CA PHE A 158 0.58 -5.07 -8.16
C PHE A 158 1.20 -5.66 -9.44
N ARG A 159 2.30 -5.07 -9.92
CA ARG A 159 3.06 -5.58 -11.06
C ARG A 159 3.51 -7.03 -10.83
N ARG A 160 4.18 -7.34 -9.71
CA ARG A 160 4.66 -8.70 -9.42
C ARG A 160 3.53 -9.73 -9.30
N ILE A 161 2.40 -9.34 -8.72
CA ILE A 161 1.24 -10.24 -8.54
C ILE A 161 0.53 -10.53 -9.86
N PHE A 162 0.47 -9.56 -10.77
CA PHE A 162 -0.36 -9.61 -11.99
C PHE A 162 0.42 -9.57 -13.32
N GLN A 163 1.76 -9.64 -13.29
CA GLN A 163 2.61 -9.66 -14.49
C GLN A 163 2.26 -10.78 -15.47
N ASP A 164 1.83 -11.95 -14.98
CA ASP A 164 1.52 -13.09 -15.84
C ASP A 164 0.07 -13.14 -16.32
N ASP A 165 -0.77 -12.14 -15.95
CA ASP A 165 -2.12 -12.03 -16.48
C ASP A 165 -2.10 -11.59 -17.95
N ASP A 166 -3.17 -11.91 -18.68
CA ASP A 166 -3.49 -11.26 -19.95
C ASP A 166 -4.09 -9.87 -19.69
N ASN A 167 -3.22 -8.94 -19.27
CA ASN A 167 -3.64 -7.60 -18.88
C ASN A 167 -4.22 -6.81 -20.05
N ALA A 168 -3.77 -7.06 -21.28
CA ALA A 168 -4.32 -6.42 -22.47
C ALA A 168 -5.81 -6.75 -22.66
N ARG A 169 -6.20 -8.02 -22.50
CA ARG A 169 -7.62 -8.45 -22.57
C ARG A 169 -8.45 -7.97 -21.40
N ILE A 170 -7.85 -7.78 -20.23
CA ILE A 170 -8.55 -7.21 -19.06
C ILE A 170 -8.83 -5.74 -19.33
N VAL A 171 -7.79 -4.98 -19.67
CA VAL A 171 -7.88 -3.53 -19.94
C VAL A 171 -8.80 -3.21 -21.12
N SER A 172 -8.88 -4.06 -22.14
CA SER A 172 -9.77 -3.84 -23.29
C SER A 172 -11.27 -3.83 -22.91
N LYS A 173 -11.62 -4.25 -21.69
CA LYS A 173 -12.99 -4.25 -21.16
C LYS A 173 -13.20 -3.15 -20.11
N MET A 174 -12.17 -2.36 -19.82
CA MET A 174 -12.22 -1.27 -18.84
C MET A 174 -12.44 0.06 -19.56
N ASP A 175 -13.13 0.97 -18.89
CA ASP A 175 -13.14 2.38 -19.29
C ASP A 175 -11.89 3.06 -18.71
N ILE A 176 -10.89 3.29 -19.56
CA ILE A 176 -9.60 3.86 -19.16
C ILE A 176 -9.62 5.37 -19.41
N ASP A 177 -9.26 6.13 -18.38
CA ASP A 177 -9.13 7.59 -18.49
C ASP A 177 -8.09 7.98 -19.57
N PRO A 178 -8.40 8.91 -20.50
CA PRO A 178 -7.49 9.27 -21.59
C PRO A 178 -6.10 9.72 -21.14
N GLN A 179 -5.99 10.33 -19.96
CA GLN A 179 -4.68 10.73 -19.45
C GLN A 179 -3.86 9.54 -18.93
N VAL A 180 -4.52 8.55 -18.34
CA VAL A 180 -3.89 7.27 -17.97
C VAL A 180 -3.38 6.60 -19.24
N GLU A 181 -4.22 6.51 -20.27
CA GLU A 181 -3.82 5.93 -21.54
C GLU A 181 -2.60 6.63 -22.14
N SER A 182 -2.66 7.96 -22.24
CA SER A 182 -1.57 8.78 -22.80
C SER A 182 -0.26 8.58 -22.03
N LYS A 183 -0.27 8.64 -20.70
CA LYS A 183 0.94 8.55 -19.89
C LYS A 183 1.51 7.13 -19.85
N CYS A 184 0.68 6.10 -19.72
CA CYS A 184 1.15 4.71 -19.75
C CYS A 184 1.76 4.37 -21.13
N ASN A 185 1.16 4.84 -22.23
CA ASN A 185 1.70 4.67 -23.59
C ASN A 185 3.05 5.39 -23.80
N ALA A 186 3.29 6.48 -23.08
CA ALA A 186 4.55 7.22 -23.18
C ALA A 186 5.71 6.55 -22.43
N VAL A 187 5.42 5.82 -21.35
CA VAL A 187 6.45 5.19 -20.49
C VAL A 187 6.72 3.74 -20.91
N TRP A 188 5.68 2.96 -21.15
CA TRP A 188 5.80 1.50 -21.30
C TRP A 188 5.72 1.08 -22.76
N SER A 189 6.83 0.54 -23.28
CA SER A 189 6.91 -0.07 -24.61
C SER A 189 6.42 -1.51 -24.64
N ASP A 190 6.60 -2.26 -23.54
CA ASP A 190 6.02 -3.58 -23.38
C ASP A 190 4.49 -3.49 -23.23
N SER A 191 3.76 -4.27 -24.03
CA SER A 191 2.30 -4.19 -24.09
C SER A 191 1.62 -4.64 -22.80
N ASN A 192 2.23 -5.58 -22.06
CA ASN A 192 1.65 -6.09 -20.84
C ASN A 192 1.91 -5.15 -19.66
N GLU A 193 3.11 -4.58 -19.54
CA GLU A 193 3.43 -3.53 -18.56
C GLU A 193 2.59 -2.26 -18.81
N ASN A 194 2.41 -1.89 -20.07
CA ASN A 194 1.51 -0.80 -20.47
C ASN A 194 0.07 -1.05 -19.99
N ALA A 195 -0.45 -2.27 -20.20
CA ALA A 195 -1.77 -2.66 -19.75
C ALA A 195 -1.86 -2.70 -18.22
N LEU A 196 -0.83 -3.21 -17.53
CA LEU A 196 -0.76 -3.17 -16.07
C LEU A 196 -0.85 -1.73 -15.54
N CYS A 197 -0.07 -0.81 -16.12
CA CYS A 197 -0.10 0.61 -15.76
C CYS A 197 -1.53 1.17 -15.86
N LYS A 198 -2.25 0.89 -16.95
CA LYS A 198 -3.64 1.31 -17.15
C LYS A 198 -4.60 0.68 -16.13
N ARG A 199 -4.48 -0.64 -15.92
CA ARG A 199 -5.31 -1.44 -15.02
C ARG A 199 -5.24 -0.91 -13.58
N MET A 200 -4.02 -0.79 -13.04
CA MET A 200 -3.83 -0.37 -11.66
C MET A 200 -4.14 1.12 -11.46
N ALA A 201 -3.81 1.99 -12.42
CA ALA A 201 -4.16 3.40 -12.33
C ALA A 201 -5.69 3.59 -12.28
N GLN A 202 -6.43 2.95 -13.18
CA GLN A 202 -7.89 3.05 -13.20
C GLN A 202 -8.53 2.49 -11.92
N ALA A 203 -8.00 1.38 -11.38
CA ALA A 203 -8.44 0.84 -10.10
C ALA A 203 -8.16 1.81 -8.93
N ALA A 204 -7.02 2.49 -8.93
CA ALA A 204 -6.65 3.46 -7.91
C ALA A 204 -7.62 4.66 -7.86
N LYS A 205 -8.27 5.04 -8.97
CA LYS A 205 -9.26 6.14 -8.99
C LYS A 205 -10.45 5.88 -8.06
N GLY A 206 -11.00 4.66 -8.09
CA GLY A 206 -12.10 4.26 -7.22
C GLY A 206 -11.68 4.25 -5.74
N LEU A 207 -10.55 3.61 -5.45
CA LEU A 207 -9.97 3.57 -4.11
C LEU A 207 -9.68 4.97 -3.56
N ALA A 208 -9.05 5.84 -4.35
CA ALA A 208 -8.75 7.21 -3.97
C ALA A 208 -10.02 8.05 -3.75
N THR A 209 -11.09 7.81 -4.51
CA THR A 209 -12.39 8.45 -4.29
C THR A 209 -12.97 8.04 -2.93
N LEU A 210 -12.91 6.75 -2.57
CA LEU A 210 -13.29 6.27 -1.24
C LEU A 210 -12.47 6.96 -0.13
N LEU A 211 -11.15 6.99 -0.29
CA LEU A 211 -10.22 7.63 0.64
C LEU A 211 -10.41 9.17 0.70
N ASN A 212 -11.07 9.75 -0.29
CA ASN A 212 -11.48 11.15 -0.30
C ASN A 212 -12.90 11.39 0.26
N SER A 213 -13.41 10.44 1.06
CA SER A 213 -14.77 10.48 1.61
C SER A 213 -15.84 10.56 0.53
N GLY A 214 -15.63 9.85 -0.59
CA GLY A 214 -16.56 9.82 -1.73
C GLY A 214 -16.46 11.02 -2.67
N ARG A 215 -15.65 12.04 -2.35
CA ARG A 215 -15.43 13.17 -3.27
C ARG A 215 -14.56 12.74 -4.45
N SER A 216 -14.93 13.18 -5.64
CA SER A 216 -14.20 12.84 -6.86
C SER A 216 -12.73 13.25 -6.80
N VAL A 217 -11.92 12.44 -7.46
CA VAL A 217 -10.50 12.70 -7.76
C VAL A 217 -10.31 12.61 -9.26
N SER A 218 -9.25 13.20 -9.78
CA SER A 218 -8.98 13.26 -11.23
C SER A 218 -7.51 13.05 -11.52
N PHE A 219 -7.21 12.36 -12.62
CA PHE A 219 -5.83 12.31 -13.12
C PHE A 219 -5.38 13.69 -13.66
N THR A 220 -6.32 14.53 -14.13
CA THR A 220 -6.01 15.77 -14.86
C THR A 220 -5.73 16.96 -13.95
N THR A 221 -6.05 16.83 -12.66
CA THR A 221 -5.88 17.87 -11.65
C THR A 221 -5.13 17.30 -10.44
N PRO A 222 -3.82 17.01 -10.59
CA PRO A 222 -3.02 16.49 -9.48
C PRO A 222 -2.94 17.50 -8.33
N ASP A 223 -2.70 16.98 -7.12
CA ASP A 223 -2.47 17.78 -5.92
C ASP A 223 -1.14 18.53 -6.02
N MET A 224 -1.22 19.85 -6.17
CA MET A 224 -0.06 20.74 -6.31
C MET A 224 0.55 21.16 -4.97
N SER A 225 0.05 20.66 -3.83
CA SER A 225 0.63 20.97 -2.53
C SER A 225 2.06 20.45 -2.41
N VAL A 226 2.88 21.16 -1.62
CA VAL A 226 4.28 20.81 -1.38
C VAL A 226 4.53 20.79 0.12
N VAL A 227 4.86 19.62 0.66
CA VAL A 227 5.08 19.46 2.08
C VAL A 227 6.44 20.00 2.53
N ARG A 228 6.48 20.65 3.70
CA ARG A 228 7.74 21.13 4.30
C ARG A 228 8.56 20.02 4.96
N LYS A 229 7.93 18.87 5.22
CA LYS A 229 8.51 17.61 5.70
C LYS A 229 7.66 16.47 5.16
N THR A 230 8.23 15.30 4.93
CA THR A 230 7.45 14.12 4.55
C THR A 230 6.29 13.93 5.52
N ASP A 231 5.09 13.77 4.98
CA ASP A 231 3.91 13.45 5.76
C ASP A 231 3.89 11.94 6.02
N ASP A 232 3.87 11.58 7.30
CA ASP A 232 3.81 10.19 7.75
C ASP A 232 2.37 9.75 8.06
N LYS A 233 1.38 10.64 7.89
CA LYS A 233 -0.06 10.37 8.04
C LYS A 233 -0.70 10.06 6.69
N HIS A 234 -2.02 9.81 6.70
CA HIS A 234 -2.83 9.66 5.50
C HIS A 234 -2.91 10.97 4.68
N PRO A 235 -2.33 11.01 3.47
CA PRO A 235 -2.52 12.11 2.54
C PRO A 235 -3.97 12.18 2.05
N ALA A 236 -4.38 13.34 1.53
CA ALA A 236 -5.70 13.51 0.92
C ALA A 236 -5.90 12.56 -0.27
N GLY A 237 -7.14 12.16 -0.55
CA GLY A 237 -7.44 11.18 -1.59
C GLY A 237 -6.92 11.53 -2.99
N GLN A 238 -6.88 12.82 -3.38
CA GLN A 238 -6.24 13.22 -4.65
C GLN A 238 -4.74 12.90 -4.64
N CYS A 239 -4.02 13.26 -3.58
CA CYS A 239 -2.61 12.95 -3.40
C CYS A 239 -2.36 11.42 -3.38
N ARG A 240 -3.30 10.61 -2.86
CA ARG A 240 -3.25 9.13 -2.95
C ARG A 240 -3.35 8.66 -4.41
N LEU A 241 -4.32 9.18 -5.19
CA LEU A 241 -4.44 8.87 -6.62
C LEU A 241 -3.15 9.20 -7.36
N ASP A 242 -2.62 10.40 -7.14
CA ASP A 242 -1.38 10.84 -7.77
C ASP A 242 -0.22 9.91 -7.40
N THR A 243 -0.20 9.40 -6.17
CA THR A 243 0.85 8.50 -5.68
C THR A 243 0.78 7.13 -6.35
N TYR A 244 -0.39 6.51 -6.42
CA TYR A 244 -0.57 5.25 -7.14
C TYR A 244 -0.26 5.39 -8.63
N PHE A 245 -0.71 6.48 -9.24
CA PHE A 245 -0.49 6.69 -10.67
C PHE A 245 1.00 6.93 -10.97
N GLN A 246 1.70 7.71 -10.16
CA GLN A 246 3.15 7.86 -10.30
C GLN A 246 3.89 6.55 -10.01
N GLY A 247 3.44 5.71 -9.08
CA GLY A 247 4.04 4.37 -8.90
C GLY A 247 3.91 3.50 -10.15
N ALA A 248 2.74 3.52 -10.80
CA ALA A 248 2.48 2.80 -12.05
C ALA A 248 3.30 3.32 -13.27
N LEU A 249 3.74 4.59 -13.22
CA LEU A 249 4.54 5.24 -14.27
C LEU A 249 6.04 5.14 -14.04
N CYS A 250 6.48 4.54 -12.94
CA CYS A 250 7.90 4.40 -12.66
C CYS A 250 8.47 3.15 -13.32
N ASP A 251 9.47 3.35 -14.18
CA ASP A 251 10.05 2.31 -15.05
C ASP A 251 11.12 1.43 -14.40
N LYS A 252 11.39 1.61 -13.09
CA LYS A 252 12.37 0.80 -12.37
C LYS A 252 12.01 -0.69 -12.46
N ASP A 253 13.03 -1.51 -12.69
CA ASP A 253 12.89 -2.95 -12.89
C ASP A 253 12.22 -3.60 -11.69
N LEU A 254 11.37 -4.61 -11.89
CA LEU A 254 10.69 -5.26 -10.77
C LEU A 254 11.68 -5.81 -9.74
N ASN A 255 12.86 -6.26 -10.17
CA ASN A 255 13.92 -6.85 -9.35
C ASN A 255 14.85 -5.81 -8.71
N ASP A 256 14.73 -4.53 -9.06
CA ASP A 256 15.42 -3.46 -8.34
C ASP A 256 14.74 -3.25 -6.98
N ASP A 257 15.32 -3.84 -5.94
CA ASP A 257 14.79 -3.79 -4.58
C ASP A 257 14.84 -2.38 -3.99
N VAL A 258 13.80 -2.06 -3.23
CA VAL A 258 13.76 -0.84 -2.41
C VAL A 258 14.61 -1.01 -1.16
N SER A 259 15.18 0.08 -0.64
CA SER A 259 15.99 0.04 0.57
C SER A 259 15.18 0.41 1.81
N LYS A 260 15.46 -0.26 2.94
CA LYS A 260 14.88 0.09 4.25
C LYS A 260 15.37 1.44 4.79
N THR A 261 16.49 1.97 4.28
CA THR A 261 17.14 3.18 4.80
C THR A 261 17.39 4.25 3.74
N ASP A 262 17.56 3.85 2.49
CA ASP A 262 17.72 4.77 1.37
C ASP A 262 16.40 4.87 0.61
N ALA A 263 15.85 6.09 0.56
CA ALA A 263 14.59 6.32 -0.14
C ALA A 263 14.77 6.27 -1.66
N LEU A 264 15.98 6.43 -2.20
CA LEU A 264 16.23 6.52 -3.64
C LEU A 264 16.25 5.14 -4.33
N ALA A 265 16.81 4.13 -3.65
CA ALA A 265 16.96 2.78 -4.18
C ALA A 265 15.64 2.17 -4.70
N GLY A 266 15.68 1.62 -5.91
CA GLY A 266 14.55 0.91 -6.53
C GLY A 266 13.33 1.79 -6.85
N THR A 267 13.47 3.13 -6.83
CA THR A 267 12.40 4.10 -7.09
C THR A 267 12.81 5.16 -8.11
N CYS A 268 11.84 5.83 -8.73
CA CYS A 268 12.10 6.95 -9.64
C CYS A 268 12.24 8.24 -8.83
N ASN A 269 13.35 8.97 -9.04
CA ASN A 269 13.69 10.15 -8.25
C ASN A 269 14.03 11.36 -9.12
N ARG A 270 13.67 12.55 -8.62
CA ARG A 270 13.99 13.83 -9.26
C ARG A 270 15.50 14.06 -9.41
N VAL A 271 16.30 13.58 -8.45
CA VAL A 271 17.77 13.64 -8.50
C VAL A 271 18.40 12.80 -9.62
N ASP A 272 17.62 11.86 -10.17
CA ASP A 272 18.00 11.03 -11.30
C ASP A 272 17.31 11.52 -12.60
N ASP A 273 16.88 12.80 -12.62
CA ASP A 273 16.20 13.48 -13.73
C ASP A 273 14.84 12.88 -14.15
N TYR A 274 14.21 12.07 -13.29
CA TYR A 274 12.85 11.60 -13.55
C TYR A 274 11.82 12.72 -13.41
N GLU A 275 11.05 12.96 -14.48
CA GLU A 275 9.89 13.87 -14.48
C GLU A 275 8.56 13.14 -14.24
N THR A 276 8.54 11.83 -14.48
CA THR A 276 7.40 10.94 -14.23
C THR A 276 7.85 9.73 -13.43
N GLY A 277 6.91 8.98 -12.88
CA GLY A 277 7.23 7.91 -11.97
C GLY A 277 7.55 8.39 -10.55
N ILE A 278 7.61 9.70 -10.31
CA ILE A 278 8.17 10.26 -9.07
C ILE A 278 7.13 10.39 -7.97
N ARG A 279 7.56 10.14 -6.72
CA ARG A 279 6.71 10.35 -5.54
C ARG A 279 6.20 11.81 -5.48
N PRO A 280 4.87 12.03 -5.34
CA PRO A 280 4.28 13.37 -5.30
C PRO A 280 4.75 14.23 -4.11
N LEU A 281 4.88 15.55 -4.34
CA LEU A 281 5.30 16.51 -3.31
C LEU A 281 4.20 16.82 -2.28
N CYS A 282 2.95 16.42 -2.55
CA CYS A 282 1.83 16.57 -1.63
C CYS A 282 1.97 15.69 -0.36
N TRP A 283 2.90 14.73 -0.34
CA TRP A 283 3.27 13.97 0.86
C TRP A 283 4.77 13.73 1.01
N TYR A 284 5.54 13.68 -0.08
CA TYR A 284 6.96 13.32 -0.04
C TYR A 284 7.85 14.56 -0.10
N LYS A 285 8.75 14.72 0.88
CA LYS A 285 9.84 15.68 0.81
C LYS A 285 11.14 14.99 0.38
N PRO A 286 11.62 15.19 -0.85
CA PRO A 286 12.93 14.69 -1.24
C PRO A 286 14.04 15.42 -0.47
N LYS A 287 15.16 14.73 -0.21
CA LYS A 287 16.33 15.34 0.46
C LYS A 287 17.04 16.35 -0.44
N THR A 288 17.03 16.08 -1.74
CA THR A 288 17.60 16.90 -2.80
C THR A 288 16.55 16.99 -3.90
N MET A 289 16.32 18.21 -4.40
CA MET A 289 15.38 18.44 -5.50
C MET A 289 16.02 18.07 -6.83
#